data_AF-A0A8B8IAZ7-F1
#
_entry.id   AF-A0A8B8IAZ7-F1
#
_cell.length_a   1.000
_cell.length_b   1.000
_cell.length_c   1.000
_cell.angle_alpha   90.00
_cell.angle_beta   90.00
_cell.angle_gamma   90.00
#
_symmetry.space_group_name_H-M   'P 1'
#
loop_
_entity.id
_entity.type
_entity.pdbx_description
1 polymer ?
#
loop_
_entity_poly.entity_id
_entity_poly.type
_entity_poly.pdbx_seq_one_letter_code
_entity_poly.pdbx_strand_id
1 'polypeptide(L)'
;MFGLRLALSKTIATGPNLIHQQTRNTFVLKRKWPPPLHKKGGKPSKLRARHFVYDLIEDTSVTKKSDLKIILNQFVDGVGNQGDVLSLRPTIAYRDYLLPGLAVYANPENLEKYQVDESKPKVTSKYSSPYVQRTMGCLSRLVLQIIMSKTEPWTLQPWHIRASFRKACYVVPEHAIIMPPVTITGPDLSLQEKEFYVTVKINNKEEVNVRCRIHHWATGLERLPWVKDHWKKPFEALIPEQASVLENLPLPT
;
A
#
# COMPACT_ATOMS: atom_id res chain seq x y z
N MET A 1 8.53 39.70 -68.40
CA MET A 1 9.48 39.26 -67.35
C MET A 1 8.82 39.49 -66.00
N PHE A 2 8.77 38.41 -65.21
CA PHE A 2 8.18 38.31 -63.87
C PHE A 2 8.81 39.27 -62.85
N GLY A 3 8.04 39.67 -61.84
CA GLY A 3 8.58 40.41 -60.69
C GLY A 3 7.57 40.76 -59.60
N LEU A 4 6.81 39.76 -59.13
CA LEU A 4 6.00 39.83 -57.91
C LEU A 4 6.88 40.25 -56.73
N ARG A 5 6.70 41.47 -56.19
CA ARG A 5 7.20 41.82 -54.86
C ARG A 5 6.24 41.23 -53.83
N LEU A 6 6.65 40.10 -53.26
CA LEU A 6 6.02 39.41 -52.15
C LEU A 6 5.74 40.38 -50.99
N ALA A 7 4.45 40.55 -50.68
CA ALA A 7 4.02 40.94 -49.36
C ALA A 7 4.37 39.79 -48.41
N LEU A 8 5.45 39.95 -47.64
CA LEU A 8 5.68 39.14 -46.44
C LEU A 8 4.60 39.54 -45.43
N SER A 9 3.52 38.78 -45.42
CA SER A 9 2.54 38.80 -44.35
C SER A 9 3.26 38.58 -43.02
N LYS A 10 3.07 39.50 -42.08
CA LYS A 10 3.37 39.27 -40.67
C LYS A 10 2.41 38.19 -40.14
N THR A 11 2.70 36.94 -40.42
CA THR A 11 2.17 35.80 -39.66
C THR A 11 3.19 35.45 -38.59
N ILE A 12 3.25 36.27 -37.55
CA ILE A 12 3.95 35.92 -36.31
C ILE A 12 2.88 35.81 -35.23
N ALA A 13 2.80 34.60 -34.66
CA ALA A 13 2.06 34.23 -33.46
C ALA A 13 0.53 34.05 -33.57
N THR A 14 0.10 33.01 -34.29
CA THR A 14 -1.06 32.20 -33.89
C THR A 14 -0.61 30.78 -33.53
N GLY A 15 0.41 30.68 -32.67
CA GLY A 15 0.57 29.44 -31.90
C GLY A 15 -0.53 29.40 -30.84
N PRO A 16 -1.10 28.23 -30.49
CA PRO A 16 -1.91 28.15 -29.29
C PRO A 16 -1.06 28.68 -28.13
N ASN A 17 -1.58 29.67 -27.39
CA ASN A 17 -0.92 30.18 -26.18
C ASN A 17 -0.79 29.02 -25.17
N LEU A 18 0.29 28.24 -25.26
CA LEU A 18 0.67 27.18 -24.32
C LEU A 18 0.85 27.73 -22.88
N ILE A 19 0.94 29.06 -22.76
CA ILE A 19 1.12 29.82 -21.52
C ILE A 19 -0.22 30.14 -20.84
N HIS A 20 -1.37 29.95 -21.52
CA HIS A 20 -2.69 30.12 -20.92
C HIS A 20 -3.27 28.75 -20.55
N GLN A 21 -2.57 28.05 -19.67
CA GLN A 21 -3.13 26.88 -19.03
C GLN A 21 -4.33 27.33 -18.20
N GLN A 22 -5.53 26.86 -18.56
CA GLN A 22 -6.73 27.10 -17.75
C GLN A 22 -6.50 26.51 -16.36
N THR A 23 -6.35 27.37 -15.36
CA THR A 23 -6.42 26.97 -13.96
C THR A 23 -7.87 26.59 -13.66
N ARG A 24 -8.11 25.36 -13.23
CA ARG A 24 -9.45 24.83 -12.87
C ARG A 24 -9.92 25.36 -11.50
N ASN A 25 -9.88 26.68 -11.33
CA ASN A 25 -10.26 27.36 -10.10
C ASN A 25 -11.61 28.03 -10.30
N THR A 26 -12.44 27.99 -9.25
CA THR A 26 -13.75 28.62 -9.25
C THR A 26 -13.80 29.61 -8.10
N PHE A 27 -14.14 30.87 -8.41
CA PHE A 27 -14.36 31.91 -7.42
C PHE A 27 -15.83 32.29 -7.44
N VAL A 28 -16.47 32.28 -6.27
CA VAL A 28 -17.83 32.79 -6.12
C VAL A 28 -17.73 34.26 -5.78
N LEU A 29 -18.23 35.09 -6.68
CA LEU A 29 -18.14 36.54 -6.62
C LEU A 29 -19.53 37.16 -6.46
N LYS A 30 -19.62 38.24 -5.67
CA LYS A 30 -20.82 39.07 -5.58
C LYS A 30 -20.54 40.45 -6.17
N ARG A 31 -21.46 40.94 -6.99
CA ARG A 31 -21.38 42.32 -7.48
C ARG A 31 -21.46 43.28 -6.29
N LYS A 32 -20.48 44.17 -6.17
CA LYS A 32 -20.47 45.22 -5.15
C LYS A 32 -21.68 46.14 -5.28
N TRP A 33 -22.06 46.45 -6.53
CA TRP A 33 -23.22 47.28 -6.86
C TRP A 33 -24.26 46.45 -7.61
N PRO A 34 -25.47 46.24 -7.05
CA PRO A 34 -26.47 45.39 -7.66
C PRO A 34 -27.03 46.02 -8.94
N PRO A 35 -27.35 45.19 -9.95
CA PRO A 35 -28.01 45.69 -11.15
C PRO A 35 -29.44 46.13 -10.85
N PRO A 36 -30.00 47.07 -11.63
CA PRO A 36 -31.38 47.52 -11.45
C PRO A 36 -32.37 46.37 -11.70
N LEU A 37 -33.44 46.34 -10.89
CA LEU A 37 -34.52 45.38 -11.03
C LEU A 37 -35.25 45.58 -12.36
N HIS A 38 -35.63 44.47 -12.99
CA HIS A 38 -36.45 44.45 -14.20
C HIS A 38 -37.77 43.73 -13.90
N LYS A 39 -38.80 44.01 -14.71
CA LYS A 39 -40.09 43.35 -14.58
C LYS A 39 -39.94 41.84 -14.78
N LYS A 40 -40.71 41.03 -14.05
CA LYS A 40 -40.72 39.57 -14.19
C LYS A 40 -41.04 39.17 -15.64
N GLY A 41 -40.17 38.39 -16.26
CA GLY A 41 -40.28 37.99 -17.68
C GLY A 41 -39.95 39.08 -18.70
N GLY A 42 -39.62 40.30 -18.26
CA GLY A 42 -39.16 41.38 -19.12
C GLY A 42 -37.67 41.24 -19.46
N LYS A 43 -37.22 41.97 -20.49
CA LYS A 43 -35.79 42.00 -20.85
C LYS A 43 -34.97 42.59 -19.69
N PRO A 44 -33.84 41.97 -19.31
CA PRO A 44 -32.98 42.50 -18.26
C PRO A 44 -32.39 43.85 -18.70
N SER A 45 -32.26 44.76 -17.74
CA SER A 45 -31.66 46.08 -17.99
C SER A 45 -30.17 45.96 -18.29
N LYS A 46 -29.65 46.84 -19.14
CA LYS A 46 -28.24 46.85 -19.54
C LYS A 46 -27.33 47.10 -18.32
N LEU A 47 -26.33 46.24 -18.15
CA LEU A 47 -25.32 46.42 -17.11
C LEU A 47 -24.40 47.59 -17.47
N ARG A 48 -24.01 48.38 -16.46
CA ARG A 48 -23.02 49.46 -16.59
C ARG A 48 -21.67 48.96 -16.07
N ALA A 49 -20.57 49.64 -16.42
CA ALA A 49 -19.20 49.32 -15.96
C ALA A 49 -19.13 49.09 -14.44
N ARG A 50 -19.86 49.92 -13.70
CA ARG A 50 -20.05 49.87 -12.25
C ARG A 50 -20.49 48.48 -11.72
N HIS A 51 -21.32 47.75 -12.47
CA HIS A 51 -21.83 46.43 -12.08
C HIS A 51 -20.85 45.27 -12.35
N PHE A 52 -19.70 45.55 -12.96
CA PHE A 52 -18.61 44.58 -13.17
C PHE A 52 -17.52 44.69 -12.08
N VAL A 53 -17.79 45.42 -11.01
CA VAL A 53 -16.97 45.41 -9.79
C VAL A 53 -17.50 44.32 -8.87
N TYR A 54 -16.63 43.40 -8.47
CA TYR A 54 -16.97 42.23 -7.70
C TYR A 54 -16.19 42.15 -6.40
N ASP A 55 -16.87 41.70 -5.35
CA ASP A 55 -16.27 41.32 -4.08
C ASP A 55 -16.20 39.79 -4.02
N LEU A 56 -15.08 39.25 -3.53
CA LEU A 56 -14.86 37.81 -3.36
C LEU A 56 -15.68 37.31 -2.16
N ILE A 57 -16.54 36.30 -2.38
CA ILE A 57 -17.28 35.64 -1.30
C ILE A 57 -16.57 34.37 -0.87
N GLU A 58 -16.29 33.49 -1.84
CA GLU A 58 -15.77 32.15 -1.55
C GLU A 58 -14.78 31.75 -2.65
N ASP A 59 -13.67 31.18 -2.21
CA ASP A 59 -12.72 30.51 -3.08
C ASP A 59 -12.89 28.99 -2.94
N THR A 60 -13.41 28.34 -3.98
CA THR A 60 -13.66 26.90 -3.99
C THR A 60 -12.37 26.07 -4.06
N SER A 61 -11.22 26.70 -4.30
CA SER A 61 -9.93 26.02 -4.32
C SER A 61 -9.40 25.71 -2.92
N VAL A 62 -9.77 26.52 -1.93
CA VAL A 62 -9.34 26.38 -0.52
C VAL A 62 -10.27 25.44 0.25
N THR A 63 -11.54 25.36 -0.16
CA THR A 63 -12.52 24.54 0.54
C THR A 63 -12.22 23.04 0.40
N LYS A 64 -12.31 22.31 1.53
CA LYS A 64 -12.08 20.87 1.55
C LYS A 64 -13.19 20.18 0.76
N LYS A 65 -12.80 19.47 -0.31
CA LYS A 65 -13.72 18.64 -1.09
C LYS A 65 -14.21 17.46 -0.24
N SER A 66 -15.49 17.13 -0.38
CA SER A 66 -16.07 15.95 0.26
C SER A 66 -15.40 14.67 -0.25
N ASP A 67 -15.37 13.66 0.60
CA ASP A 67 -14.84 12.35 0.21
C ASP A 67 -15.76 11.70 -0.84
N LEU A 68 -15.14 10.97 -1.75
CA LEU A 68 -15.77 10.26 -2.86
C LEU A 68 -15.90 8.78 -2.51
N LYS A 69 -17.09 8.23 -2.74
CA LYS A 69 -17.36 6.81 -2.57
C LYS A 69 -17.07 6.05 -3.87
N ILE A 70 -16.28 4.99 -3.77
CA ILE A 70 -15.90 4.11 -4.88
C ILE A 70 -16.06 2.64 -4.48
N ILE A 71 -16.21 1.76 -5.45
CA ILE A 71 -16.34 0.30 -5.31
C ILE A 71 -15.12 -0.34 -5.95
N LEU A 72 -14.42 -1.22 -5.25
CA LEU A 72 -13.27 -1.94 -5.81
C LEU A 72 -13.73 -3.00 -6.84
N ASN A 73 -13.13 -2.97 -8.03
CA ASN A 73 -13.36 -3.98 -9.07
C ASN A 73 -12.52 -5.25 -8.85
N GLN A 74 -11.39 -5.13 -8.18
CA GLN A 74 -10.46 -6.24 -7.94
C GLN A 74 -9.82 -6.11 -6.56
N PHE A 75 -9.15 -7.17 -6.13
CA PHE A 75 -8.35 -7.15 -4.90
C PHE A 75 -7.22 -6.12 -5.01
N VAL A 76 -7.08 -5.28 -3.98
CA VAL A 76 -5.98 -4.30 -3.88
C VAL A 76 -5.27 -4.52 -2.54
N ASP A 77 -3.96 -4.81 -2.61
CA ASP A 77 -3.13 -5.10 -1.43
C ASP A 77 -3.17 -3.95 -0.41
N GLY A 78 -3.45 -4.30 0.83
CA GLY A 78 -3.54 -3.39 1.96
C GLY A 78 -4.75 -2.46 1.95
N VAL A 79 -5.69 -2.61 1.00
CA VAL A 79 -6.87 -1.74 0.89
C VAL A 79 -8.15 -2.53 1.10
N GLY A 80 -8.42 -3.54 0.27
CA GLY A 80 -9.70 -4.22 0.30
C GLY A 80 -9.84 -5.32 -0.76
N ASN A 81 -10.95 -6.05 -0.63
CA ASN A 81 -11.36 -7.06 -1.58
C ASN A 81 -12.25 -6.46 -2.67
N GLN A 82 -12.44 -7.21 -3.76
CA GLN A 82 -13.40 -6.86 -4.80
C GLN A 82 -14.81 -6.70 -4.21
N GLY A 83 -15.51 -5.64 -4.63
CA GLY A 83 -16.85 -5.28 -4.16
C GLY A 83 -16.86 -4.36 -2.93
N ASP A 84 -15.71 -4.12 -2.28
CA ASP A 84 -15.66 -3.24 -1.10
C ASP A 84 -15.91 -1.77 -1.47
N VAL A 85 -16.74 -1.10 -0.68
CA VAL A 85 -17.02 0.33 -0.81
C VAL A 85 -16.03 1.13 0.06
N LEU A 86 -15.31 2.04 -0.57
CA LEU A 86 -14.33 2.91 0.09
C LEU A 86 -14.75 4.37 0.00
N SER A 87 -14.50 5.14 1.06
CA SER A 87 -14.67 6.59 1.08
C SER A 87 -13.29 7.25 1.15
N LEU A 88 -12.88 7.92 0.06
CA LEU A 88 -11.53 8.47 -0.10
C LEU A 88 -11.56 9.92 -0.59
N ARG A 89 -10.47 10.65 -0.40
CA ARG A 89 -10.35 12.00 -0.99
C ARG A 89 -10.40 11.90 -2.53
N PRO A 90 -11.10 12.82 -3.24
CA PRO A 90 -11.29 12.73 -4.69
C PRO A 90 -9.99 12.60 -5.50
N THR A 91 -8.93 13.30 -5.11
CA THR A 91 -7.63 13.23 -5.80
C THR A 91 -7.02 11.83 -5.73
N ILE A 92 -7.09 11.19 -4.56
CA ILE A 92 -6.55 9.84 -4.33
C ILE A 92 -7.44 8.83 -5.06
N ALA A 93 -8.76 8.93 -4.90
CA ALA A 93 -9.72 8.06 -5.58
C ALA A 93 -9.54 8.10 -7.10
N TYR A 94 -9.39 9.30 -7.68
CA TYR A 94 -9.19 9.45 -9.11
C TYR A 94 -7.83 8.91 -9.56
N ARG A 95 -6.73 9.39 -8.99
CA ARG A 95 -5.37 9.07 -9.43
C ARG A 95 -5.03 7.59 -9.22
N ASP A 96 -5.36 7.04 -8.06
CA ASP A 96 -4.85 5.75 -7.62
C ASP A 96 -5.82 4.61 -7.91
N TYR A 97 -7.13 4.87 -8.06
CA TYR A 97 -8.15 3.81 -8.20
C TYR A 97 -8.98 3.90 -9.49
N LEU A 98 -9.57 5.06 -9.80
CA LEU A 98 -10.46 5.21 -10.95
C LEU A 98 -9.67 5.28 -12.27
N LEU A 99 -8.58 6.06 -12.31
CA LEU A 99 -7.75 6.22 -13.50
C LEU A 99 -7.09 4.90 -13.94
N PRO A 100 -6.55 4.06 -13.03
CA PRO A 100 -6.02 2.76 -13.41
C PRO A 100 -7.10 1.67 -13.60
N GLY A 101 -8.37 1.98 -13.32
CA GLY A 101 -9.49 1.04 -13.47
C GLY A 101 -9.63 0.01 -12.33
N LEU A 102 -8.98 0.23 -11.19
CA LEU A 102 -9.08 -0.63 -9.99
C LEU A 102 -10.44 -0.53 -9.30
N ALA A 103 -11.15 0.58 -9.51
CA ALA A 103 -12.43 0.87 -8.87
C ALA A 103 -13.40 1.59 -9.81
N VAL A 104 -14.66 1.62 -9.42
CA VAL A 104 -15.76 2.32 -10.12
C VAL A 104 -16.49 3.23 -9.13
N TYR A 105 -17.14 4.29 -9.63
CA TYR A 105 -17.99 5.14 -8.81
C TYR A 105 -19.13 4.36 -8.15
N ALA A 106 -19.40 4.69 -6.88
CA ALA A 106 -20.52 4.13 -6.11
C ALA A 106 -21.87 4.78 -6.49
N ASN A 107 -22.27 4.64 -7.75
CA ASN A 107 -23.59 5.03 -8.25
C ASN A 107 -24.63 3.97 -7.84
N PRO A 108 -25.93 4.31 -7.71
CA PRO A 108 -26.97 3.34 -7.36
C PRO A 108 -26.99 2.12 -8.30
N GLU A 109 -26.88 2.35 -9.61
CA GLU A 109 -26.77 1.28 -10.62
C GLU A 109 -25.57 0.36 -10.40
N ASN A 110 -24.41 0.92 -10.03
CA ASN A 110 -23.21 0.13 -9.77
C ASN A 110 -23.33 -0.64 -8.44
N LEU A 111 -23.93 -0.03 -7.42
CA LEU A 111 -24.16 -0.73 -6.15
C LEU A 111 -25.03 -1.97 -6.34
N GLU A 112 -26.07 -1.87 -7.18
CA GLU A 112 -26.91 -3.01 -7.58
C GLU A 112 -26.12 -4.02 -8.42
N LYS A 113 -25.37 -3.55 -9.43
CA LYS A 113 -24.59 -4.42 -10.34
C LYS A 113 -23.54 -5.24 -9.61
N TYR A 114 -22.80 -4.62 -8.70
CA TYR A 114 -21.75 -5.28 -7.94
C TYR A 114 -22.29 -6.07 -6.74
N GLN A 115 -23.64 -6.09 -6.55
CA GLN A 115 -24.36 -6.75 -5.45
C GLN A 115 -23.49 -6.81 -4.21
N VAL A 116 -23.18 -5.64 -3.64
CA VAL A 116 -22.48 -5.51 -2.37
C VAL A 116 -23.42 -6.00 -1.27
N ASP A 117 -23.78 -7.28 -1.33
CA ASP A 117 -24.49 -7.98 -0.28
C ASP A 117 -23.48 -8.15 0.84
N GLU A 118 -23.50 -7.24 1.81
CA GLU A 118 -22.70 -7.35 3.03
C GLU A 118 -22.90 -8.71 3.74
N SER A 119 -24.03 -9.39 3.45
CA SER A 119 -24.42 -10.69 3.98
C SER A 119 -23.79 -11.90 3.28
N LYS A 120 -23.26 -11.77 2.06
CA LYS A 120 -22.61 -12.91 1.38
C LYS A 120 -21.15 -13.02 1.83
N PRO A 121 -20.69 -14.19 2.31
CA PRO A 121 -19.30 -14.35 2.69
C PRO A 121 -18.43 -14.17 1.44
N LYS A 122 -17.39 -13.34 1.54
CA LYS A 122 -16.44 -12.95 0.47
C LYS A 122 -15.48 -14.10 0.07
N VAL A 123 -16.03 -15.32 -0.07
CA VAL A 123 -15.30 -16.58 -0.25
C VAL A 123 -14.52 -16.64 -1.57
N THR A 124 -14.87 -15.78 -2.54
CA THR A 124 -14.22 -15.73 -3.86
C THR A 124 -12.90 -14.96 -3.89
N SER A 125 -12.46 -14.37 -2.78
CA SER A 125 -11.19 -13.65 -2.75
C SER A 125 -9.99 -14.59 -2.81
N LYS A 126 -9.01 -14.26 -3.67
CA LYS A 126 -7.75 -15.01 -3.82
C LYS A 126 -7.01 -15.14 -2.48
N TYR A 127 -7.03 -14.08 -1.68
CA TYR A 127 -6.41 -14.00 -0.36
C TYR A 127 -7.46 -13.95 0.75
N SER A 128 -7.12 -14.48 1.93
CA SER A 128 -8.00 -14.49 3.10
C SER A 128 -8.25 -13.09 3.68
N SER A 129 -7.31 -12.17 3.52
CA SER A 129 -7.46 -10.77 3.94
C SER A 129 -6.73 -9.79 3.00
N PRO A 130 -7.13 -8.50 3.00
CA PRO A 130 -6.45 -7.45 2.24
C PRO A 130 -4.96 -7.28 2.58
N TYR A 131 -4.55 -7.62 3.79
CA TYR A 131 -3.20 -7.39 4.29
C TYR A 131 -2.28 -8.62 4.21
N VAL A 132 -2.78 -9.74 3.65
CA VAL A 132 -2.00 -10.98 3.61
C VAL A 132 -0.72 -10.79 2.83
N GLN A 133 -0.76 -10.24 1.62
CA GLN A 133 0.44 -10.11 0.79
C GLN A 133 1.52 -9.27 1.48
N ARG A 134 1.15 -8.13 2.06
CA ARG A 134 2.05 -7.33 2.89
C ARG A 134 2.64 -8.13 4.05
N THR A 135 1.83 -8.92 4.75
CA THR A 135 2.28 -9.76 5.87
C THR A 135 3.25 -10.84 5.38
N MET A 136 2.94 -11.52 4.27
CA MET A 136 3.82 -12.51 3.64
C MET A 136 5.17 -11.89 3.27
N GLY A 137 5.16 -10.68 2.68
CA GLY A 137 6.39 -9.97 2.32
C GLY A 137 7.22 -9.52 3.53
N CYS A 138 6.59 -9.19 4.66
CA CYS A 138 7.30 -8.89 5.90
C CYS A 138 7.94 -10.15 6.51
N LEU A 139 7.20 -11.26 6.54
CA LEU A 139 7.67 -12.53 7.10
C LEU A 139 8.73 -13.21 6.23
N SER A 140 8.63 -13.14 4.90
CA SER A 140 9.59 -13.76 3.99
C SER A 140 10.98 -13.13 4.04
N ARG A 141 11.06 -11.81 4.30
CA ARG A 141 12.32 -11.08 4.48
C ARG A 141 12.88 -11.19 5.90
N LEU A 142 12.14 -11.78 6.83
CA LEU A 142 12.55 -11.87 8.22
C LEU A 142 13.64 -12.94 8.38
N VAL A 143 14.71 -12.61 9.09
CA VAL A 143 15.68 -13.59 9.61
C VAL A 143 15.46 -13.72 11.11
N LEU A 144 14.74 -14.76 11.50
CA LEU A 144 14.38 -15.02 12.88
C LEU A 144 15.56 -15.60 13.64
N GLN A 145 16.07 -14.86 14.63
CA GLN A 145 17.13 -15.35 15.51
C GLN A 145 16.52 -16.15 16.66
N ILE A 146 16.76 -17.44 16.65
CA ILE A 146 16.33 -18.38 17.67
C ILE A 146 17.44 -18.47 18.70
N ILE A 147 17.18 -17.88 19.86
CA ILE A 147 18.16 -17.76 20.93
C ILE A 147 18.01 -18.94 21.86
N MET A 148 19.03 -19.80 21.90
CA MET A 148 19.06 -21.01 22.70
C MET A 148 20.22 -21.00 23.69
N SER A 149 20.13 -21.78 24.76
CA SER A 149 21.23 -21.90 25.73
C SER A 149 22.44 -22.61 25.11
N LYS A 150 23.65 -22.15 25.44
CA LYS A 150 24.90 -22.83 25.10
C LYS A 150 25.23 -23.99 26.04
N THR A 151 24.78 -23.92 27.30
CA THR A 151 25.21 -24.84 28.37
C THR A 151 24.16 -25.90 28.67
N GLU A 152 22.89 -25.53 28.59
CA GLU A 152 21.78 -26.41 28.94
C GLU A 152 21.26 -27.12 27.68
N PRO A 153 20.95 -28.43 27.77
CA PRO A 153 20.37 -29.15 26.65
C PRO A 153 18.95 -28.67 26.36
N TRP A 154 18.63 -28.53 25.08
CA TRP A 154 17.32 -28.05 24.63
C TRP A 154 16.86 -28.82 23.40
N THR A 155 15.54 -28.88 23.25
CA THR A 155 14.88 -29.44 22.07
C THR A 155 14.00 -28.37 21.47
N LEU A 156 14.14 -28.12 20.17
CA LEU A 156 13.39 -27.04 19.53
C LEU A 156 11.90 -27.41 19.46
N GLN A 157 11.06 -26.51 19.97
CA GLN A 157 9.61 -26.67 20.04
C GLN A 157 8.92 -25.39 19.54
N PRO A 158 7.64 -25.43 19.14
CA PRO A 158 6.94 -24.27 18.59
C PRO A 158 6.95 -23.01 19.48
N TRP A 159 6.90 -23.18 20.81
CA TRP A 159 6.90 -22.06 21.76
C TRP A 159 8.22 -21.28 21.76
N HIS A 160 9.36 -21.94 21.48
CA HIS A 160 10.66 -21.28 21.33
C HIS A 160 10.67 -20.31 20.13
N ILE A 161 10.05 -20.75 19.03
CA ILE A 161 9.91 -19.94 17.82
C ILE A 161 8.93 -18.80 18.07
N ARG A 162 7.81 -19.06 18.75
CA ARG A 162 6.88 -18.02 19.18
C ARG A 162 7.54 -16.94 20.05
N ALA A 163 8.38 -17.34 21.01
CA ALA A 163 9.15 -16.40 21.82
C ALA A 163 10.12 -15.56 20.97
N SER A 164 10.76 -16.19 19.99
CA SER A 164 11.65 -15.51 19.03
C SER A 164 10.88 -14.53 18.14
N PHE A 165 9.68 -14.89 17.66
CA PHE A 165 8.81 -13.98 16.89
C PHE A 165 8.42 -12.76 17.71
N ARG A 166 8.08 -12.97 18.99
CA ARG A 166 7.77 -11.87 19.91
C ARG A 166 8.95 -10.92 20.07
N LYS A 167 10.18 -11.46 20.15
CA LYS A 167 11.41 -10.64 20.17
C LYS A 167 11.60 -9.85 18.87
N ALA A 168 11.17 -10.40 17.74
CA ALA A 168 11.16 -9.73 16.44
C ALA A 168 9.92 -8.82 16.22
N CYS A 169 9.13 -8.54 17.27
CA CYS A 169 7.90 -7.72 17.23
C CYS A 169 6.74 -8.32 16.41
N TYR A 170 6.72 -9.63 16.17
CA TYR A 170 5.58 -10.34 15.58
C TYR A 170 4.85 -11.16 16.64
N VAL A 171 3.52 -11.17 16.58
CA VAL A 171 2.69 -12.00 17.46
C VAL A 171 2.14 -13.15 16.63
N VAL A 172 2.74 -14.34 16.79
CA VAL A 172 2.35 -15.56 16.07
C VAL A 172 1.92 -16.62 17.09
N PRO A 173 0.72 -17.21 16.96
CA PRO A 173 0.29 -18.29 17.85
C PRO A 173 0.93 -19.63 17.47
N GLU A 174 1.06 -20.56 18.42
CA GLU A 174 1.78 -21.83 18.21
C GLU A 174 1.13 -22.74 17.15
N HIS A 175 -0.20 -22.77 17.08
CA HIS A 175 -0.93 -23.56 16.09
C HIS A 175 -0.71 -23.10 14.63
N ALA A 176 -0.22 -21.87 14.44
CA ALA A 176 0.09 -21.34 13.11
C ALA A 176 1.53 -21.67 12.66
N ILE A 177 2.36 -22.23 13.54
CA ILE A 177 3.77 -22.51 13.27
C ILE A 177 3.92 -23.99 12.92
N ILE A 178 4.36 -24.27 11.69
CA ILE A 178 4.65 -25.61 11.20
C ILE A 178 6.16 -25.82 11.28
N MET A 179 6.57 -26.72 12.17
CA MET A 179 7.96 -27.11 12.37
C MET A 179 8.49 -27.95 11.20
N PRO A 180 9.80 -27.90 10.91
CA PRO A 180 10.42 -28.90 10.06
C PRO A 180 10.26 -30.31 10.68
N PRO A 181 10.24 -31.36 9.85
CA PRO A 181 10.06 -32.74 10.33
C PRO A 181 11.26 -33.24 11.16
N VAL A 182 12.42 -32.59 11.06
CA VAL A 182 13.64 -32.97 11.76
C VAL A 182 13.66 -32.36 13.17
N THR A 183 13.89 -33.20 14.18
CA THR A 183 14.06 -32.74 15.57
C THR A 183 15.44 -32.11 15.74
N ILE A 184 15.49 -30.82 16.02
CA ILE A 184 16.73 -30.08 16.26
C ILE A 184 17.00 -30.07 17.77
N THR A 185 18.13 -30.64 18.18
CA THR A 185 18.57 -30.72 19.57
C THR A 185 19.92 -30.03 19.74
N GLY A 186 20.10 -29.37 20.89
CA GLY A 186 21.37 -28.77 21.31
C GLY A 186 21.73 -29.19 22.74
N PRO A 187 22.89 -28.76 23.25
CA PRO A 187 23.69 -27.64 22.78
C PRO A 187 24.90 -28.13 21.98
N ASP A 188 24.90 -27.86 20.68
CA ASP A 188 26.04 -28.15 19.80
C ASP A 188 26.48 -26.86 19.11
N LEU A 189 27.74 -26.49 19.32
CA LEU A 189 28.32 -25.30 18.71
C LEU A 189 28.35 -25.40 17.19
N SER A 190 28.31 -26.61 16.61
CA SER A 190 28.20 -26.80 15.16
C SER A 190 26.89 -26.27 14.58
N LEU A 191 25.84 -26.11 15.40
CA LEU A 191 24.54 -25.58 14.99
C LEU A 191 24.51 -24.05 14.96
N GLN A 192 25.57 -23.40 15.45
CA GLN A 192 25.67 -21.95 15.46
C GLN A 192 25.62 -21.40 14.03
N GLU A 193 24.81 -20.35 13.84
CA GLU A 193 24.64 -19.66 12.56
C GLU A 193 24.04 -20.48 11.42
N LYS A 194 23.72 -21.77 11.63
CA LYS A 194 23.02 -22.58 10.64
C LYS A 194 21.57 -22.11 10.47
N GLU A 195 21.11 -22.19 9.22
CA GLU A 195 19.79 -21.73 8.81
C GLU A 195 18.84 -22.88 8.53
N PHE A 196 17.58 -22.72 8.91
CA PHE A 196 16.49 -23.59 8.49
C PHE A 196 15.25 -22.72 8.31
N TYR A 197 14.22 -23.22 7.64
CA TYR A 197 12.96 -22.47 7.55
C TYR A 197 11.85 -23.12 8.36
N VAL A 198 10.92 -22.28 8.77
CA VAL A 198 9.69 -22.63 9.46
C VAL A 198 8.54 -22.08 8.65
N THR A 199 7.50 -22.87 8.45
CA THR A 199 6.34 -22.44 7.68
C THR A 199 5.30 -21.86 8.63
N VAL A 200 4.91 -20.61 8.40
CA VAL A 200 3.87 -19.91 9.16
C VAL A 200 2.59 -19.88 8.35
N LYS A 201 1.51 -20.38 8.93
CA LYS A 201 0.18 -20.42 8.32
C LYS A 201 -0.64 -19.20 8.70
N ILE A 202 -1.12 -18.45 7.72
CA ILE A 202 -1.97 -17.27 7.88
C ILE A 202 -3.42 -17.69 7.58
N ASN A 203 -4.31 -17.48 8.55
CA ASN A 203 -5.76 -17.75 8.44
C ASN A 203 -6.13 -19.12 7.84
N ASN A 204 -5.31 -20.14 8.11
CA ASN A 204 -5.48 -21.51 7.59
C ASN A 204 -5.48 -21.66 6.06
N LYS A 205 -5.16 -20.61 5.29
CA LYS A 205 -5.20 -20.62 3.81
C LYS A 205 -3.83 -20.35 3.19
N GLU A 206 -3.12 -19.33 3.66
CA GLU A 206 -1.82 -18.97 3.10
C GLU A 206 -0.67 -19.48 3.97
N GLU A 207 0.44 -19.84 3.35
CA GLU A 207 1.63 -20.37 4.00
C GLU A 207 2.84 -19.54 3.58
N VAL A 208 3.70 -19.23 4.54
CA VAL A 208 4.90 -18.40 4.35
C VAL A 208 6.09 -19.08 5.00
N ASN A 209 7.16 -19.24 4.23
CA ASN A 209 8.42 -19.75 4.76
C ASN A 209 9.21 -18.59 5.38
N VAL A 210 9.55 -18.74 6.66
CA VAL A 210 10.34 -17.78 7.43
C VAL A 210 11.72 -18.36 7.69
N ARG A 211 12.76 -17.60 7.34
CA ARG A 211 14.14 -17.98 7.59
C ARG A 211 14.44 -17.89 9.09
N CYS A 212 14.93 -18.98 9.65
CA CYS A 212 15.29 -19.10 11.05
C CYS A 212 16.79 -19.39 11.19
N ARG A 213 17.42 -18.81 12.20
CA ARG A 213 18.84 -19.01 12.49
C ARG A 213 19.04 -19.30 13.96
N ILE A 214 19.83 -20.32 14.26
CA ILE A 214 20.17 -20.68 15.63
C ILE A 214 21.30 -19.79 16.12
N HIS A 215 21.10 -19.20 17.30
CA HIS A 215 22.09 -18.39 18.00
C HIS A 215 22.21 -18.86 19.44
N HIS A 216 23.35 -19.43 19.79
CA HIS A 216 23.65 -19.82 21.16
C HIS A 216 23.90 -18.60 22.04
N TRP A 217 23.27 -18.60 23.20
CA TRP A 217 23.38 -17.59 24.24
C TRP A 217 24.12 -18.16 25.44
N ALA A 218 25.06 -17.38 25.93
CA ALA A 218 25.79 -17.66 27.16
C ALA A 218 25.96 -16.35 27.94
N THR A 219 26.08 -16.46 29.26
CA THR A 219 26.29 -15.33 30.16
C THR A 219 27.78 -15.21 30.50
N GLY A 220 28.28 -13.99 30.71
CA GLY A 220 29.66 -13.75 31.16
C GLY A 220 30.71 -13.91 30.05
N LEU A 221 31.86 -14.50 30.39
CA LEU A 221 33.02 -14.66 29.51
C LEU A 221 32.79 -15.64 28.35
N GLU A 222 31.80 -16.52 28.47
CA GLU A 222 31.47 -17.53 27.45
C GLU A 222 30.62 -17.01 26.29
N ARG A 223 30.25 -15.72 26.34
CA ARG A 223 29.43 -15.06 25.34
C ARG A 223 30.16 -15.01 23.99
N LEU A 224 29.45 -15.41 22.93
CA LEU A 224 29.95 -15.33 21.56
C LEU A 224 30.23 -13.88 21.14
N PRO A 225 31.25 -13.65 20.29
CA PRO A 225 31.57 -12.32 19.81
C PRO A 225 30.39 -11.73 19.03
N TRP A 226 30.13 -10.45 19.24
CA TRP A 226 29.06 -9.77 18.51
C TRP A 226 29.46 -9.58 17.05
N VAL A 227 28.67 -10.14 16.14
CA VAL A 227 28.82 -9.96 14.70
C VAL A 227 27.86 -8.89 14.22
N LYS A 228 28.39 -7.85 13.58
CA LYS A 228 27.58 -6.79 12.98
C LYS A 228 26.83 -7.31 11.75
N ASP A 229 25.56 -6.91 11.63
CA ASP A 229 24.70 -7.18 10.47
C ASP A 229 24.63 -8.67 10.08
N HIS A 230 24.65 -9.57 11.07
CA HIS A 230 24.69 -11.00 10.83
C HIS A 230 23.50 -11.48 9.98
N TRP A 231 22.33 -10.87 10.11
CA TRP A 231 21.12 -11.20 9.33
C TRP A 231 21.23 -10.91 7.82
N LYS A 232 22.23 -10.14 7.36
CA LYS A 232 22.40 -9.83 5.93
C LYS A 232 23.21 -10.88 5.18
N LYS A 233 23.92 -11.75 5.88
CA LYS A 233 24.75 -12.79 5.27
C LYS A 233 23.97 -14.11 5.19
N PRO A 234 23.94 -14.80 4.04
CA PRO A 234 23.43 -16.16 3.97
C PRO A 234 24.42 -17.10 4.66
N PHE A 235 23.90 -18.15 5.30
CA PHE A 235 24.69 -19.18 5.97
C PHE A 235 24.27 -20.57 5.50
N GLU A 236 25.01 -21.58 5.92
CA GLU A 236 24.76 -22.97 5.60
C GLU A 236 23.40 -23.44 6.12
N ALA A 237 22.68 -24.18 5.28
CA ALA A 237 21.42 -24.81 5.67
C ALA A 237 21.70 -25.96 6.64
N LEU A 238 21.01 -25.98 7.78
CA LEU A 238 21.05 -27.07 8.75
C LEU A 238 20.50 -28.37 8.15
N ILE A 239 19.46 -28.24 7.32
CA ILE A 239 18.79 -29.35 6.66
C ILE A 239 19.08 -29.22 5.15
N PRO A 240 19.81 -30.18 4.54
CA PRO A 240 20.26 -30.05 3.15
C PRO A 240 19.08 -29.98 2.16
N GLU A 241 17.96 -30.66 2.45
CA GLU A 241 16.74 -30.61 1.64
C GLU A 241 16.14 -29.20 1.55
N GLN A 242 16.38 -28.35 2.54
CA GLN A 242 15.84 -26.99 2.62
C GLN A 242 16.74 -25.94 1.96
N ALA A 243 17.96 -26.30 1.55
CA ALA A 243 18.96 -25.37 1.04
C ALA A 243 18.45 -24.58 -0.18
N SER A 244 17.85 -25.28 -1.15
CA SER A 244 17.31 -24.67 -2.37
C SER A 244 16.20 -23.64 -2.08
N VAL A 245 15.37 -23.88 -1.08
CA VAL A 245 14.30 -22.95 -0.67
C VAL A 245 14.90 -21.73 0.03
N LEU A 246 15.89 -21.93 0.91
CA LEU A 246 16.56 -20.87 1.65
C LEU A 246 17.34 -19.91 0.75
N GLU A 247 17.99 -20.42 -0.31
CA GLU A 247 18.68 -19.61 -1.31
C GLU A 247 17.73 -18.68 -2.06
N ASN A 248 16.51 -19.15 -2.35
CA ASN A 248 15.49 -18.36 -3.05
C ASN A 248 14.80 -17.30 -2.16
N LEU A 249 14.91 -17.40 -0.83
CA LEU A 249 14.28 -16.44 0.08
C LEU A 249 15.04 -15.11 0.09
N PRO A 250 14.34 -13.96 0.03
CA PRO A 250 14.98 -12.66 0.06
C PRO A 250 15.64 -12.38 1.41
N LEU A 251 16.81 -11.75 1.38
CA LEU A 251 17.46 -11.23 2.59
C LEU A 251 16.90 -9.83 2.94
N PRO A 252 16.88 -9.45 4.22
CA PRO A 252 16.54 -8.09 4.63
C PRO A 252 17.57 -7.10 4.08
N THR A 253 17.09 -6.07 3.38
CA THR A 253 17.87 -4.93 2.87
C THR A 253 18.33 -4.01 4.00
#